data_AF-A0A7C1KSL3-F1
#
_entry.id   AF-A0A7C1KSL3-F1
#
_cell.length_a   1.000
_cell.length_b   1.000
_cell.length_c   1.000
_cell.angle_alpha   90.00
_cell.angle_beta   90.00
_cell.angle_gamma   90.00
#
_symmetry.space_group_name_H-M   'P 1'
#
loop_
_entity.id
_entity.type
_entity.pdbx_description
1 polymer ?
#
loop_
_entity_poly.entity_id
_entity_poly.type
_entity_poly.pdbx_seq_one_letter_code
_entity_poly.pdbx_strand_id
1 'polypeptide(L)'
;MANETLPFTAHLTELRQRLIKSLVAVIIGFVVSFAFSEKLFKLLTMPLKYDLHIKLSSPYLEMLPKASPINKLVFLAPAEAFWMHIKVSIVAGIILSIPVILYQLWKFVGPGLLPTEKKYIGPFIVAGTGLF
;
A
#
# COMPACT_ATOMS: atom_id res chain seq x y z
N MET A 1 -30.66 30.25 -22.97
CA MET A 1 -30.58 29.12 -22.01
C MET A 1 -29.11 28.88 -21.77
N ALA A 2 -28.62 29.30 -20.60
CA ALA A 2 -27.19 29.49 -20.34
C ALA A 2 -26.42 28.16 -20.35
N ASN A 3 -25.27 28.17 -21.02
CA ASN A 3 -24.23 27.16 -20.92
C ASN A 3 -23.74 27.09 -19.47
N GLU A 4 -24.23 26.13 -18.69
CA GLU A 4 -23.61 25.77 -17.42
C GLU A 4 -22.49 24.78 -17.71
N THR A 5 -21.29 25.34 -17.87
CA THR A 5 -20.03 24.65 -17.56
C THR A 5 -20.22 23.83 -16.29
N LEU A 6 -19.82 22.55 -16.30
CA LEU A 6 -19.85 21.68 -15.11
C LEU A 6 -19.40 22.48 -13.88
N PRO A 7 -20.30 22.76 -12.92
CA PRO A 7 -19.97 23.70 -11.86
C PRO A 7 -18.84 23.13 -11.02
N PHE A 8 -17.85 23.95 -10.65
CA PHE A 8 -16.70 23.54 -9.82
C PHE A 8 -17.15 22.78 -8.55
N THR A 9 -18.33 23.10 -8.03
CA THR A 9 -18.98 22.41 -6.92
C THR A 9 -19.34 20.94 -7.21
N ALA A 10 -19.70 20.59 -8.45
CA ALA A 10 -19.96 19.22 -8.87
C ALA A 10 -18.67 18.39 -8.91
N HIS A 11 -17.58 18.95 -9.42
CA HIS A 11 -16.28 18.25 -9.44
C HIS A 11 -15.68 18.07 -8.04
N LEU A 12 -15.82 19.06 -7.16
CA LEU A 12 -15.44 18.91 -5.74
C LEU A 12 -16.31 17.86 -4.99
N THR A 13 -17.59 17.77 -5.34
CA THR A 13 -18.49 16.74 -4.78
C THR A 13 -18.04 15.35 -5.19
N GLU A 14 -17.60 15.20 -6.44
CA GLU A 14 -17.02 13.96 -6.96
C GLU A 14 -15.72 13.60 -6.21
N LEU A 15 -14.80 14.55 -6.00
CA LEU A 15 -13.58 14.32 -5.22
C LEU A 15 -13.89 13.79 -3.82
N ARG A 16 -14.82 14.44 -3.10
CA ARG A 16 -15.21 14.05 -1.74
C ARG A 16 -15.72 12.62 -1.70
N GLN A 17 -16.62 12.25 -2.61
CA GLN A 17 -17.18 10.89 -2.64
C GLN A 17 -16.12 9.82 -2.91
N ARG A 18 -15.14 10.13 -3.77
CA ARG A 18 -14.05 9.22 -4.10
C ARG A 18 -13.06 9.07 -2.95
N LEU A 19 -12.75 10.17 -2.26
CA LEU A 19 -11.92 10.19 -1.06
C LEU A 19 -12.55 9.36 0.07
N ILE A 20 -13.87 9.46 0.26
CA ILE A 20 -14.57 8.63 1.26
C ILE A 20 -14.47 7.15 0.88
N LYS A 21 -14.65 6.80 -0.40
CA LYS A 21 -14.53 5.40 -0.85
C LYS A 21 -13.12 4.84 -0.68
N SER A 22 -12.08 5.63 -0.99
CA SER A 22 -10.69 5.20 -0.76
C SER A 22 -10.37 5.10 0.72
N LEU A 23 -10.88 6.01 1.55
CA LEU A 23 -10.72 5.94 3.01
C LEU A 23 -11.38 4.68 3.59
N VAL A 24 -12.60 4.34 3.15
CA VAL A 24 -13.29 3.10 3.57
C VAL A 24 -12.47 1.88 3.15
N ALA A 25 -11.91 1.87 1.95
CA ALA A 25 -11.03 0.79 1.50
C ALA A 25 -9.79 0.64 2.40
N VAL A 26 -9.14 1.76 2.75
CA VAL A 26 -7.99 1.77 3.68
C VAL A 26 -8.37 1.26 5.06
N ILE A 27 -9.54 1.62 5.59
CA ILE A 27 -10.02 1.11 6.89
C ILE A 27 -10.22 -0.41 6.82
N ILE A 28 -10.84 -0.91 5.75
CA ILE A 28 -11.03 -2.36 5.55
C ILE A 28 -9.66 -3.06 5.43
N GLY A 29 -8.75 -2.51 4.63
CA GLY A 29 -7.38 -3.01 4.48
C GLY A 29 -6.65 -3.04 5.82
N PHE A 30 -6.77 -1.98 6.62
CA PHE A 30 -6.20 -1.91 7.97
C PHE A 30 -6.75 -3.00 8.88
N VAL A 31 -8.08 -3.20 8.94
CA VAL A 31 -8.68 -4.24 9.79
C VAL A 31 -8.19 -5.63 9.39
N VAL A 32 -8.11 -5.91 8.08
CA VAL A 32 -7.56 -7.17 7.57
C VAL A 32 -6.08 -7.31 7.94
N SER A 33 -5.25 -6.29 7.69
CA SER A 33 -3.82 -6.31 8.03
C SER A 33 -3.55 -6.38 9.52
N PHE A 34 -4.42 -5.81 10.36
CA PHE A 34 -4.32 -5.87 11.81
C PHE A 34 -4.48 -7.31 12.32
N ALA A 35 -5.42 -8.06 11.75
CA ALA A 35 -5.59 -9.50 12.05
C ALA A 35 -4.35 -10.34 11.70
N PHE A 36 -3.54 -9.90 10.72
CA PHE A 36 -2.30 -10.56 10.31
C PHE A 36 -1.01 -9.86 10.81
N SER A 37 -1.11 -8.92 11.75
CA SER A 37 0.01 -8.07 12.17
C SER A 37 1.20 -8.85 12.71
N GLU A 38 0.99 -9.97 13.41
CA GLU A 38 2.08 -10.85 13.87
C GLU A 38 2.86 -11.48 12.72
N LYS A 39 2.18 -11.93 11.66
CA LYS A 39 2.83 -12.50 10.49
C LYS A 39 3.63 -11.44 9.73
N LEU A 40 3.06 -10.25 9.59
CA LEU A 40 3.73 -9.10 8.97
C LEU A 40 4.98 -8.70 9.77
N PHE A 41 4.91 -8.68 11.10
CA PHE A 41 6.07 -8.37 11.93
C PHE A 41 7.17 -9.44 11.83
N LYS A 42 6.80 -10.73 11.77
CA LYS A 42 7.76 -11.82 11.51
C LYS A 42 8.42 -11.68 10.14
N LEU A 43 7.67 -11.30 9.12
CA LEU A 43 8.21 -11.03 7.77
C LEU A 43 9.20 -9.86 7.78
N LEU A 44 8.88 -8.77 8.49
CA LEU A 44 9.75 -7.59 8.61
C LEU A 44 11.03 -7.86 9.42
N THR A 45 10.98 -8.78 10.38
CA THR A 45 12.15 -9.15 11.20
C THR A 45 12.99 -10.28 10.60
N MET A 46 12.53 -10.89 9.52
CA MET A 46 13.26 -11.93 8.77
C MET A 46 14.63 -11.45 8.24
N PRO A 47 14.75 -10.29 7.53
CA PRO A 47 16.06 -9.82 7.03
C PRO A 47 17.03 -9.38 8.15
N LEU A 48 16.55 -9.19 9.39
CA LEU A 48 17.41 -8.85 10.53
C LEU A 48 18.13 -10.08 11.09
N LYS A 49 17.58 -11.29 10.85
CA LYS A 49 18.09 -12.56 11.38
C LYS A 49 18.93 -13.33 10.38
N TYR A 50 18.64 -13.16 9.09
CA TYR A 50 19.28 -13.90 8.00
C TYR A 50 19.95 -12.90 7.05
N ASP A 51 21.24 -13.12 6.76
CA ASP A 51 21.93 -12.32 5.75
C ASP A 51 21.85 -13.06 4.40
N LEU A 52 21.40 -12.37 3.36
CA LEU A 52 21.25 -12.95 2.03
C LEU A 52 22.51 -12.68 1.22
N HIS A 53 23.50 -13.57 1.33
CA HIS A 53 24.70 -13.49 0.50
C HIS A 53 24.43 -14.12 -0.87
N ILE A 54 24.45 -13.28 -1.92
CA ILE A 54 24.40 -13.72 -3.32
C ILE A 54 25.80 -14.24 -3.69
N LYS A 55 25.92 -15.56 -3.92
CA LYS A 55 27.15 -16.19 -4.45
C LYS A 55 26.94 -16.53 -5.94
N LEU A 56 27.99 -16.38 -6.75
CA LEU A 56 27.99 -16.73 -8.17
C LEU A 56 28.18 -18.24 -8.45
N SER A 57 28.21 -19.10 -7.43
CA SER A 57 28.32 -20.56 -7.56
C SER A 57 27.20 -21.26 -6.80
N SER A 58 26.63 -22.31 -7.41
CA SER A 58 25.47 -23.05 -6.90
C SER A 58 25.69 -23.52 -5.45
N PRO A 59 24.74 -23.27 -4.51
CA PRO A 59 23.47 -22.59 -4.69
C PRO A 59 23.64 -21.07 -4.66
N TYR A 60 23.01 -20.36 -5.60
CA TYR A 60 23.10 -18.90 -5.74
C TYR A 60 22.55 -18.11 -4.53
N LEU A 61 21.81 -18.80 -3.64
CA LEU A 61 21.16 -18.29 -2.44
C LEU A 61 21.48 -19.21 -1.27
N GLU A 62 22.30 -18.74 -0.34
CA GLU A 62 22.48 -19.36 0.98
C GLU A 62 21.93 -18.42 2.06
N MET A 63 20.98 -18.92 2.87
CA MET A 63 20.50 -18.21 4.04
C MET A 63 21.42 -18.53 5.22
N LEU A 64 22.48 -17.75 5.39
CA LEU A 64 23.41 -17.92 6.51
C LEU A 64 22.93 -17.10 7.73
N PRO A 65 23.01 -17.65 8.95
CA PRO A 65 22.79 -16.88 10.16
C PRO A 65 23.87 -15.80 10.25
N LYS A 66 23.46 -14.53 10.40
CA LYS A 66 24.38 -13.38 10.48
C LYS A 66 25.33 -13.54 11.67
N ALA A 67 26.63 -13.26 11.48
CA ALA A 67 27.67 -13.46 12.51
C ALA A 67 27.40 -12.73 13.83
N SER A 68 26.63 -11.63 13.77
CA SER A 68 26.06 -10.93 14.93
C SER A 68 24.53 -10.88 14.77
N PRO A 69 23.81 -11.95 15.13
CA PRO A 69 22.37 -11.94 14.98
C PRO A 69 21.80 -10.98 16.03
N ILE A 70 21.09 -9.93 15.60
CA ILE A 70 20.28 -9.12 16.52
C ILE A 70 19.06 -9.97 16.89
N ASN A 71 19.28 -10.94 17.78
CA ASN A 71 18.27 -11.90 18.23
C ASN A 71 17.34 -11.32 19.29
N LYS A 72 17.69 -10.18 19.89
CA LYS A 72 16.89 -9.47 20.88
C LYS A 72 16.51 -8.09 20.35
N LEU A 73 15.34 -8.00 19.73
CA LEU A 73 14.59 -6.76 19.69
C LEU A 73 14.17 -6.46 21.13
N VAL A 74 14.79 -5.45 21.73
CA VAL A 74 14.45 -5.00 23.08
C VAL A 74 13.41 -3.91 22.91
N PHE A 75 12.20 -4.15 23.41
CA PHE A 75 11.19 -3.10 23.53
C PHE A 75 11.61 -2.17 24.67
N LEU A 76 11.79 -0.89 24.37
CA LEU A 76 12.16 0.13 25.35
C LEU A 76 10.98 0.48 26.25
N ALA A 77 9.75 0.21 25.80
CA ALA A 77 8.53 0.41 26.58
C ALA A 77 7.51 -0.72 26.35
N PRO A 78 6.69 -1.09 27.35
CA PRO A 78 5.61 -2.07 27.17
C PRO A 78 4.61 -1.67 26.08
N ALA A 79 4.35 -0.37 25.91
CA ALA A 79 3.45 0.16 24.88
C ALA A 79 4.04 0.13 23.47
N GLU A 80 5.36 -0.04 23.33
CA GLU A 80 6.04 0.01 22.02
C GLU A 80 5.64 -1.18 21.13
N ALA A 81 5.50 -2.37 21.72
CA ALA A 81 5.04 -3.55 20.99
C ALA A 81 3.64 -3.33 20.38
N PHE A 82 2.70 -2.78 21.17
CA PHE A 82 1.37 -2.44 20.68
C PHE A 82 1.41 -1.39 19.55
N TRP A 83 2.20 -0.33 19.74
CA TRP A 83 2.34 0.74 18.75
C TRP A 83 2.95 0.27 17.43
N MET A 84 3.88 -0.67 17.51
CA MET A 84 4.48 -1.33 16.36
C MET A 84 3.44 -2.12 15.55
N HIS A 85 2.60 -2.93 16.20
CA HIS A 85 1.53 -3.67 15.51
C HIS A 85 0.56 -2.73 14.78
N ILE A 86 0.19 -1.61 15.39
CA ILE A 86 -0.64 -0.58 14.74
C ILE A 86 0.07 0.02 13.52
N LYS A 87 1.33 0.44 13.65
CA LYS A 87 2.08 1.02 12.52
C LYS A 87 2.21 0.06 11.35
N VAL A 88 2.57 -1.20 11.63
CA VAL A 88 2.74 -2.23 10.60
C VAL A 88 1.42 -2.51 9.88
N SER A 89 0.32 -2.64 10.62
CA SER A 89 -1.00 -2.90 10.04
C SER A 89 -1.55 -1.71 9.25
N ILE A 90 -1.29 -0.47 9.66
CA ILE A 90 -1.66 0.72 8.86
C ILE A 90 -0.92 0.70 7.53
N VAL A 91 0.41 0.52 7.55
CA VAL A 91 1.22 0.52 6.32
C VAL A 91 0.80 -0.64 5.41
N ALA A 92 0.67 -1.85 5.94
CA ALA A 92 0.24 -3.01 5.16
C ALA A 92 -1.21 -2.85 4.63
N GLY A 93 -2.10 -2.26 5.43
CA GLY A 93 -3.48 -2.02 5.04
C GLY A 93 -3.59 -0.99 3.91
N ILE A 94 -2.75 0.04 3.93
CA ILE A 94 -2.64 1.00 2.82
C ILE A 94 -2.15 0.28 1.57
N ILE A 95 -1.09 -0.54 1.66
CA ILE A 95 -0.55 -1.31 0.52
C ILE A 95 -1.65 -2.18 -0.10
N LEU A 96 -2.39 -2.94 0.70
CA LEU A 96 -3.52 -3.74 0.22
C LEU A 96 -4.64 -2.91 -0.42
N SER A 97 -4.77 -1.64 -0.03
CA SER A 97 -5.80 -0.73 -0.53
C SER A 97 -5.38 0.06 -1.77
N ILE A 98 -4.09 0.01 -2.16
CA ILE A 98 -3.55 0.69 -3.36
C ILE A 98 -4.38 0.42 -4.63
N PRO A 99 -4.83 -0.81 -4.95
CA PRO A 99 -5.62 -1.06 -6.16
C PRO A 99 -6.90 -0.21 -6.20
N VAL A 100 -7.57 -0.09 -5.04
CA VAL A 100 -8.82 0.68 -4.91
C VAL A 100 -8.53 2.18 -4.94
N ILE A 101 -7.47 2.63 -4.25
CA ILE A 101 -7.04 4.04 -4.24
C ILE A 101 -6.72 4.49 -5.67
N LEU A 102 -5.90 3.72 -6.39
CA LEU A 102 -5.54 4.00 -7.78
C LEU A 102 -6.79 4.03 -8.66
N TYR A 103 -7.66 3.03 -8.56
CA TYR A 103 -8.91 3.03 -9.34
C TYR A 103 -9.75 4.29 -9.13
N GLN A 104 -9.92 4.74 -7.87
CA GLN A 104 -10.69 5.97 -7.61
C GLN A 104 -9.98 7.25 -8.02
N LEU A 105 -8.65 7.29 -7.92
CA LEU A 105 -7.81 8.38 -8.39
C LEU A 105 -7.91 8.53 -9.92
N TRP A 106 -7.71 7.46 -10.68
CA TRP A 106 -7.80 7.47 -12.14
C TRP A 106 -9.18 7.89 -12.64
N LYS A 107 -10.23 7.39 -11.98
CA LYS A 107 -11.59 7.74 -12.35
C LYS A 107 -11.91 9.20 -11.98
N PHE A 108 -11.18 9.86 -11.07
CA PHE A 108 -11.28 11.30 -10.77
C PHE A 108 -10.56 12.17 -11.83
N VAL A 109 -9.41 11.68 -12.31
CA VAL A 109 -8.59 12.37 -13.33
C VAL A 109 -9.21 12.21 -14.73
N GLY A 110 -9.87 11.09 -15.01
CA GLY A 110 -10.50 10.76 -16.30
C GLY A 110 -11.43 11.80 -16.95
N PRO A 111 -12.23 12.62 -16.23
CA PRO A 111 -12.97 13.73 -16.84
C PRO A 111 -12.07 14.88 -17.36
N GLY A 112 -10.84 15.01 -16.85
CA GLY A 112 -9.87 16.01 -17.30
C GLY A 112 -8.95 15.55 -18.44
N LEU A 113 -9.02 14.29 -18.88
CA LEU A 113 -8.19 13.73 -19.95
C LEU A 113 -8.84 13.88 -21.32
N LEU A 114 -8.02 14.01 -22.38
CA LEU A 114 -8.53 14.04 -23.75
C LEU A 114 -9.26 12.72 -24.09
N PRO A 115 -10.31 12.76 -24.93
CA PRO A 115 -11.06 11.57 -25.33
C PRO A 115 -10.19 10.50 -26.01
N THR A 116 -9.07 10.89 -26.63
CA THR A 116 -8.05 9.99 -27.19
C THR A 116 -7.21 9.28 -26.13
N GLU A 117 -7.01 9.89 -24.95
CA GLU A 117 -6.19 9.36 -23.85
C GLU A 117 -6.98 8.42 -22.93
N LYS A 118 -8.32 8.52 -22.92
CA LYS A 118 -9.23 7.64 -22.15
C LYS A 118 -9.01 6.14 -22.41
N LYS A 119 -8.52 5.75 -23.60
CA LYS A 119 -8.22 4.36 -23.96
C LYS A 119 -7.05 3.76 -23.15
N TYR A 120 -6.11 4.60 -22.68
CA TYR A 120 -4.92 4.14 -21.95
C TYR A 120 -5.15 4.01 -20.44
N ILE A 121 -6.28 4.49 -19.91
CA ILE A 121 -6.60 4.43 -18.47
C ILE A 121 -6.70 2.98 -17.99
N GLY A 122 -7.30 2.09 -18.78
CA GLY A 122 -7.43 0.66 -18.45
C GLY A 122 -6.09 -0.05 -18.21
N PRO A 123 -5.18 -0.10 -19.20
CA PRO A 123 -3.86 -0.71 -19.00
C PRO A 123 -3.02 0.01 -17.93
N PHE A 124 -3.19 1.32 -17.75
CA PHE A 124 -2.50 2.05 -16.69
C PHE A 124 -2.94 1.63 -15.28
N ILE A 125 -4.24 1.38 -15.06
CA ILE A 125 -4.75 0.89 -13.77
C ILE A 125 -4.19 -0.50 -13.47
N VAL A 126 -4.14 -1.39 -14.46
CA VAL A 126 -3.61 -2.75 -14.29
C VAL A 126 -2.10 -2.71 -14.03
N ALA A 127 -1.35 -1.92 -14.80
CA ALA A 127 0.08 -1.75 -14.60
C ALA A 127 0.40 -1.11 -13.24
N GLY A 128 -0.34 -0.07 -12.84
CA GLY A 128 -0.19 0.56 -11.54
C GLY A 128 -0.55 -0.37 -10.38
N THR A 129 -1.57 -1.20 -10.54
CA THR A 129 -1.93 -2.21 -9.53
C THR A 129 -0.90 -3.33 -9.43
N GLY A 130 -0.23 -3.69 -10.53
CA GLY A 130 0.80 -4.73 -10.53
C GLY A 130 2.19 -4.25 -10.09
N LEU A 131 2.46 -2.95 -10.14
CA LEU A 131 3.76 -2.36 -9.77
C LEU A 131 3.91 -2.16 -8.25
N PHE A 132 2.80 -1.97 -7.54
CA PHE A 132 2.75 -1.70 -6.10
C PHE A 132 2.15 -2.88 -5.34
#